data_AF-A0A1S9AIN5-F1
#
_entry.id   AF-A0A1S9AIN5-F1
#
_cell.length_a   1.000
_cell.length_b   1.000
_cell.length_c   1.000
_cell.angle_alpha   90.00
_cell.angle_beta   90.00
_cell.angle_gamma   90.00
#
_symmetry.space_group_name_H-M   'P 1'
#
loop_
_entity.id
_entity.type
_entity.pdbx_description
1 polymer ?
#
loop_
_entity_poly.entity_id
_entity_poly.type
_entity_poly.pdbx_seq_one_letter_code
_entity_poly.pdbx_strand_id
1 'polypeptide(L)'
;MFGSLFKRPLRPVEFSCSSLGRSAIALPAPANCTVPPGCAAVLVDRGGRTRRLGEGARIAVLDGERAWGVHPGPYSCDLTPFAASPEIGLRLSFAIDPDPRASQQRFDLYLASEAEDAVGVEAFAQVLEAALQHELAQGNLDLPPCTTLEEWNAFRAGINQLMYTRFGVTVDDCVPVDLGASRDYARMLEARLAAQAALPAAALAPEPVSELAPGTQEAFCAAREDARALRRLFLELPCVMCALRMAVTPEGQAQFRQLQELLRRLDLVSLSVGTMPALELSAPNTPLPAGEQMRRARHSRRAALALDEAWALLARIKQATGATPAALFDEADRIVSNLELEAGARRALRAPELDEVAA
;
A
#
# COMPACT_ATOMS: atom_id res chain seq x y z
N MET A 1 7.71 8.70 57.57
CA MET A 1 7.89 7.23 57.48
C MET A 1 7.20 6.74 56.22
N PHE A 2 7.86 5.79 55.56
CA PHE A 2 7.63 5.31 54.20
C PHE A 2 6.22 4.74 53.98
N GLY A 3 5.58 5.16 52.89
CA GLY A 3 4.37 4.55 52.34
C GLY A 3 4.51 4.39 50.83
N SER A 4 5.58 3.73 50.39
CA SER A 4 5.66 3.18 49.04
C SER A 4 5.42 1.67 49.13
N LEU A 5 5.14 1.06 47.97
CA LEU A 5 5.42 -0.34 47.65
C LEU A 5 4.26 -1.34 47.60
N PHE A 6 3.08 -1.01 47.05
CA PHE A 6 2.30 -2.04 46.33
C PHE A 6 1.51 -1.43 45.16
N LYS A 7 2.22 -0.97 44.12
CA LYS A 7 1.60 -0.95 42.78
C LYS A 7 1.40 -2.42 42.41
N ARG A 8 0.16 -2.91 42.41
CA ARG A 8 -0.18 -4.20 41.83
C ARG A 8 0.56 -4.30 40.49
N PRO A 9 1.39 -5.33 40.25
CA PRO A 9 1.89 -5.56 38.91
C PRO A 9 0.65 -5.75 38.05
N LEU A 10 0.39 -4.78 37.15
CA LEU A 10 -0.54 -5.00 36.06
C LEU A 10 -0.10 -6.31 35.43
N ARG A 11 -1.01 -7.30 35.48
CA ARG A 11 -0.79 -8.61 34.88
C ARG A 11 -0.22 -8.34 33.48
N PRO A 12 0.98 -8.84 33.14
CA PRO A 12 1.51 -8.61 31.81
C PRO A 12 0.45 -9.08 30.84
N VAL A 13 0.01 -8.17 29.96
CA VAL A 13 -0.92 -8.54 28.90
C VAL A 13 -0.17 -9.57 28.08
N GLU A 14 -0.64 -10.82 28.09
CA GLU A 14 -0.03 -11.89 27.33
C GLU A 14 -0.14 -11.51 25.84
N PHE A 15 1.00 -11.21 25.24
CA PHE A 15 1.08 -11.00 23.80
C PHE A 15 0.94 -12.37 23.14
N SER A 16 -0.25 -12.67 22.59
CA SER A 16 -0.50 -13.90 21.85
C SER A 16 0.20 -13.86 20.49
N CYS A 17 1.49 -14.20 20.47
CA CYS A 17 2.32 -14.20 19.28
C CYS A 17 2.30 -15.52 18.49
N SER A 18 1.38 -16.45 18.80
CA SER A 18 1.38 -17.82 18.24
C SER A 18 1.15 -17.89 16.73
N SER A 19 0.53 -16.86 16.13
CA SER A 19 0.33 -16.74 14.69
C SER A 19 1.46 -16.01 13.96
N LEU A 20 2.32 -15.30 14.71
CA LEU A 20 3.42 -14.52 14.15
C LEU A 20 4.47 -15.45 13.53
N GLY A 21 4.90 -15.18 12.30
CA GLY A 21 5.78 -16.06 11.53
C GLY A 21 5.10 -17.28 10.91
N ARG A 22 3.77 -17.44 11.09
CA ARG A 22 2.99 -18.54 10.48
C ARG A 22 1.92 -18.01 9.53
N SER A 23 0.91 -17.35 10.08
CA SER A 23 -0.20 -16.74 9.32
C SER A 23 -0.21 -15.22 9.42
N ALA A 24 0.56 -14.64 10.36
CA ALA A 24 0.73 -13.21 10.52
C ALA A 24 2.20 -12.81 10.38
N ILE A 25 2.43 -11.73 9.65
CA ILE A 25 3.71 -11.06 9.49
C ILE A 25 3.95 -10.08 10.64
N ALA A 26 2.91 -9.31 10.97
CA ALA A 26 2.95 -8.30 12.03
C ALA A 26 1.66 -8.34 12.86
N LEU A 27 1.79 -8.15 14.17
CA LEU A 27 0.68 -8.12 15.12
C LEU A 27 0.77 -6.91 16.07
N PRO A 28 -0.36 -6.27 16.44
CA PRO A 28 -0.46 -5.33 17.55
C PRO A 28 0.21 -5.85 18.82
N ALA A 29 1.31 -5.21 19.21
CA ALA A 29 2.06 -5.58 20.41
C ALA A 29 1.63 -4.70 21.59
N PRO A 30 1.15 -5.29 22.70
CA PRO A 30 0.74 -4.53 23.87
C PRO A 30 1.94 -3.86 24.54
N ALA A 31 1.72 -2.70 25.17
CA ALA A 31 2.76 -2.05 25.94
C ALA A 31 3.25 -2.95 27.09
N ASN A 32 4.54 -2.82 27.42
CA ASN A 32 5.24 -3.56 28.47
C ASN A 32 5.40 -5.08 28.24
N CYS A 33 5.10 -5.61 27.06
CA CYS A 33 5.55 -6.96 26.71
C CYS A 33 7.01 -6.96 26.25
N THR A 34 7.61 -8.15 26.19
CA THR A 34 8.95 -8.37 25.63
C THR A 34 8.83 -8.81 24.18
N VAL A 35 9.74 -8.36 23.33
CA VAL A 35 9.80 -8.82 21.94
C VAL A 35 10.08 -10.32 21.91
N PRO A 36 9.24 -11.14 21.24
CA PRO A 36 9.45 -12.59 21.16
C PRO A 36 10.77 -12.97 20.48
N PRO A 37 11.28 -14.18 20.75
CA PRO A 37 12.46 -14.71 20.06
C PRO A 37 12.31 -14.74 18.54
N GLY A 38 13.36 -14.34 17.82
CA GLY A 38 13.35 -14.28 16.35
C GLY A 38 12.47 -13.17 15.76
N CYS A 39 11.91 -12.28 16.60
CA CYS A 39 11.10 -11.15 16.17
C CYS A 39 11.77 -9.81 16.45
N ALA A 40 11.27 -8.78 15.78
CA ALA A 40 11.54 -7.38 16.11
C ALA A 40 10.23 -6.71 16.55
N ALA A 41 10.32 -5.62 17.31
CA ALA A 41 9.20 -4.72 17.48
C ALA A 41 9.42 -3.42 16.71
N VAL A 42 8.40 -2.99 15.96
CA VAL A 42 8.37 -1.73 15.23
C VAL A 42 7.39 -0.81 15.97
N LEU A 43 7.87 0.34 16.42
CA LEU A 43 7.04 1.36 17.04
C LEU A 43 6.91 2.53 16.08
N VAL A 44 5.68 2.97 15.86
CA VAL A 44 5.32 4.00 14.90
C VAL A 44 4.62 5.14 15.65
N ASP A 45 5.15 6.35 15.54
CA ASP A 45 4.51 7.55 16.10
C ASP A 45 3.36 8.07 15.21
N ARG A 46 2.67 9.11 15.68
CA ARG A 46 1.57 9.74 14.89
C ARG A 46 2.05 10.37 13.58
N GLY A 47 3.31 10.80 13.52
CA GLY A 47 3.94 11.36 12.34
C GLY A 47 4.53 10.31 11.40
N GLY A 48 4.38 9.02 11.70
CA GLY A 48 4.91 7.90 10.93
C GLY A 48 6.41 7.68 11.07
N ARG A 49 7.07 8.30 12.06
CA ARG A 49 8.46 7.97 12.39
C ARG A 49 8.49 6.62 13.10
N THR A 50 9.48 5.82 12.74
CA THR A 50 9.60 4.46 13.25
C THR A 50 10.88 4.27 14.06
N ARG A 51 10.81 3.37 15.03
CA ARG A 51 11.98 2.86 15.76
C ARG A 51 11.81 1.37 16.00
N ARG A 52 12.92 0.63 15.90
CA ARG A 52 12.95 -0.82 16.11
C ARG A 52 13.53 -1.19 17.46
N LEU A 53 12.98 -2.25 18.04
CA LEU A 53 13.51 -2.95 19.20
C LEU A 53 13.81 -4.39 18.78
N GLY A 54 14.98 -4.90 19.17
CA GLY A 54 15.34 -6.30 18.91
C GLY A 54 14.65 -7.27 19.87
N GLU A 55 14.85 -8.55 19.61
CA GLU A 55 14.46 -9.65 20.49
C GLU A 55 14.81 -9.40 21.96
N GLY A 56 13.90 -9.80 22.87
CA GLY A 56 14.09 -9.70 24.32
C GLY A 56 14.00 -8.27 24.89
N ALA A 57 13.98 -7.24 24.04
CA ALA A 57 13.77 -5.87 24.48
C ALA A 57 12.35 -5.68 25.02
N ARG A 58 12.21 -4.77 26.00
CA ARG A 58 10.90 -4.40 26.54
C ARG A 58 10.26 -3.32 25.66
N ILE A 59 9.03 -3.55 25.24
CA ILE A 59 8.25 -2.60 24.46
C ILE A 59 7.72 -1.50 25.38
N ALA A 60 8.40 -0.35 25.38
CA ALA A 60 7.94 0.87 26.02
C ALA A 60 7.31 1.78 24.98
N VAL A 61 5.98 1.82 24.94
CA VAL A 61 5.20 2.65 24.00
C VAL A 61 5.10 4.07 24.56
N LEU A 62 5.47 5.08 23.76
CA LEU A 62 5.30 6.51 24.09
C LEU A 62 3.88 6.98 23.75
N ASP A 63 3.48 8.16 24.24
CA ASP A 63 2.14 8.68 24.00
C ASP A 63 1.86 8.86 22.49
N GLY A 64 0.79 8.21 22.03
CA GLY A 64 0.41 8.19 20.62
C GLY A 64 1.21 7.25 19.71
N GLU A 65 2.16 6.46 20.23
CA GLU A 65 2.81 5.40 19.45
C GLU A 65 1.92 4.15 19.34
N ARG A 66 2.05 3.46 18.21
CA ARG A 66 1.55 2.09 18.02
C ARG A 66 2.73 1.15 17.90
N ALA A 67 2.66 -0.01 18.55
CA ALA A 67 3.73 -1.00 18.52
C ALA A 67 3.26 -2.28 17.83
N TRP A 68 4.14 -2.85 17.02
CA TRP A 68 3.93 -4.11 16.32
C TRP A 68 5.05 -5.09 16.57
N GLY A 69 4.72 -6.34 16.87
CA GLY A 69 5.65 -7.45 16.79
C GLY A 69 5.70 -7.94 15.37
N VAL A 70 6.90 -8.05 14.79
CA VAL A 70 7.14 -8.42 13.40
C VAL A 70 8.08 -9.61 13.37
N HIS A 71 7.72 -10.62 12.59
CA HIS A 71 8.61 -11.75 12.30
C HIS A 71 9.16 -11.61 10.86
N PRO A 72 10.48 -11.71 10.66
CA PRO A 72 11.09 -11.43 9.36
C PRO A 72 10.82 -12.50 8.29
N GLY A 73 10.42 -13.71 8.68
CA GLY A 73 10.17 -14.82 7.76
C GLY A 73 11.13 -15.98 8.00
N PRO A 74 11.26 -16.92 7.05
CA PRO A 74 10.76 -16.85 5.67
C PRO A 74 9.24 -17.04 5.55
N TYR A 75 8.66 -16.50 4.47
CA TYR A 75 7.26 -16.68 4.07
C TYR A 75 7.16 -17.22 2.65
N SER A 76 6.03 -17.86 2.33
CA SER A 76 5.70 -18.23 0.95
C SER A 76 4.24 -17.98 0.65
N CYS A 77 3.96 -17.54 -0.59
CA CYS A 77 2.61 -17.34 -1.10
C CYS A 77 2.53 -17.64 -2.60
N ASP A 78 1.32 -17.95 -3.06
CA ASP A 78 1.01 -18.16 -4.47
C ASP A 78 0.27 -16.92 -5.00
N LEU A 79 0.85 -16.28 -6.02
CA LEU A 79 0.31 -15.10 -6.67
C LEU A 79 -0.29 -15.44 -8.04
N THR A 80 -1.21 -14.58 -8.45
CA THR A 80 -1.91 -14.59 -9.74
C THR A 80 -1.43 -13.43 -10.58
N PRO A 81 -0.38 -13.58 -11.41
CA PRO A 81 0.10 -12.47 -12.23
C PRO A 81 -0.95 -12.00 -13.25
N PHE A 82 -1.82 -12.90 -13.74
CA PHE A 82 -2.85 -12.59 -14.72
C PHE A 82 -4.25 -12.92 -14.20
N ALA A 83 -5.07 -11.90 -13.96
CA ALA A 83 -6.45 -12.08 -13.54
C ALA A 83 -7.34 -12.83 -14.57
N ALA A 84 -6.90 -12.85 -15.83
CA ALA A 84 -7.56 -13.54 -16.94
C ALA A 84 -7.25 -15.05 -16.99
N SER A 85 -6.11 -15.49 -16.45
CA SER A 85 -5.64 -16.89 -16.42
C SER A 85 -5.16 -17.26 -15.01
N PRO A 86 -6.08 -17.39 -14.03
CA PRO A 86 -5.73 -17.58 -12.63
C PRO A 86 -5.13 -18.94 -12.28
N GLU A 87 -5.18 -19.89 -13.21
CA GLU A 87 -4.54 -21.21 -13.15
C GLU A 87 -3.01 -21.14 -13.35
N ILE A 88 -2.49 -20.11 -14.02
CA ILE A 88 -1.05 -19.91 -14.16
C ILE A 88 -0.58 -18.93 -13.07
N GLY A 89 0.12 -19.45 -12.07
CA GLY A 89 0.56 -18.70 -10.91
C GLY A 89 2.07 -18.52 -10.78
N LEU A 90 2.45 -17.76 -9.77
CA LEU A 90 3.83 -17.60 -9.31
C LEU A 90 3.91 -17.93 -7.84
N ARG A 91 4.75 -18.88 -7.46
CA ARG A 91 5.08 -19.10 -6.06
C ARG A 91 6.26 -18.21 -5.68
N LEU A 92 6.03 -17.35 -4.71
CA LEU A 92 7.06 -16.50 -4.13
C LEU A 92 7.50 -17.05 -2.77
N SER A 93 8.81 -17.01 -2.53
CA SER A 93 9.41 -17.11 -1.20
C SER A 93 10.07 -15.80 -0.87
N PHE A 94 9.75 -15.23 0.29
CA PHE A 94 10.21 -13.89 0.64
C PHE A 94 10.48 -13.73 2.13
N ALA A 95 11.30 -12.74 2.45
CA ALA A 95 11.59 -12.31 3.80
C ALA A 95 11.51 -10.78 3.92
N ILE A 96 11.34 -10.31 5.14
CA ILE A 96 11.37 -8.90 5.50
C ILE A 96 12.75 -8.63 6.08
N ASP A 97 13.36 -7.54 5.61
CA ASP A 97 14.70 -7.15 6.05
C ASP A 97 14.77 -7.05 7.60
N PRO A 98 15.56 -7.88 8.28
CA PRO A 98 15.65 -7.86 9.72
C PRO A 98 16.55 -6.74 10.25
N ASP A 99 17.37 -6.06 9.44
CA ASP A 99 18.45 -5.19 9.94
C ASP A 99 17.94 -3.99 10.76
N PRO A 100 18.08 -3.99 12.10
CA PRO A 100 17.60 -2.91 12.95
C PRO A 100 18.38 -1.59 12.75
N ARG A 101 19.49 -1.60 12.00
CA ARG A 101 20.38 -0.44 11.78
C ARG A 101 20.14 0.25 10.44
N ALA A 102 19.39 -0.36 9.54
CA ALA A 102 19.00 0.28 8.29
C ALA A 102 18.04 1.45 8.60
N SER A 103 18.52 2.68 8.42
CA SER A 103 17.70 3.88 8.61
C SER A 103 16.54 3.86 7.61
N GLN A 104 15.30 3.90 8.11
CA GLN A 104 14.05 3.86 7.33
C GLN A 104 13.86 2.58 6.51
N GLN A 105 13.59 1.48 7.21
CA GLN A 105 13.13 0.27 6.55
C GLN A 105 11.80 0.50 5.82
N ARG A 106 11.70 0.07 4.57
CA ARG A 106 10.49 0.24 3.76
C ARG A 106 9.29 -0.53 4.31
N PHE A 107 9.53 -1.67 4.96
CA PHE A 107 8.47 -2.39 5.65
C PHE A 107 7.90 -1.58 6.82
N ASP A 108 8.74 -0.85 7.57
CA ASP A 108 8.28 0.06 8.63
C ASP A 108 7.41 1.20 8.09
N LEU A 109 7.70 1.67 6.88
CA LEU A 109 6.87 2.67 6.19
C LEU A 109 5.53 2.10 5.75
N TYR A 110 5.51 0.93 5.11
CA TYR A 110 4.27 0.20 4.78
C TYR A 110 3.41 0.00 6.01
N LEU A 111 4.08 -0.41 7.08
CA LEU A 111 3.50 -0.52 8.38
C LEU A 111 2.88 0.83 8.81
N ALA A 112 3.65 1.91 8.86
CA ALA A 112 3.17 3.20 9.31
C ALA A 112 2.02 3.77 8.47
N SER A 113 1.96 3.45 7.18
CA SER A 113 1.03 4.02 6.21
C SER A 113 -0.23 3.19 5.96
N GLU A 114 -0.11 1.86 5.92
CA GLU A 114 -1.18 0.96 5.45
C GLU A 114 -1.74 0.02 6.52
N ALA A 115 -0.94 -0.36 7.52
CA ALA A 115 -1.40 -1.31 8.53
C ALA A 115 -2.29 -0.64 9.58
N GLU A 116 -3.51 -1.16 9.71
CA GLU A 116 -4.47 -0.75 10.73
C GLU A 116 -4.37 -1.67 11.96
N ASP A 117 -4.47 -2.98 11.73
CA ASP A 117 -4.44 -4.03 12.76
C ASP A 117 -3.30 -5.04 12.52
N ALA A 118 -3.64 -6.31 12.32
CA ALA A 118 -2.70 -7.37 12.00
C ALA A 118 -2.40 -7.41 10.50
N VAL A 119 -1.14 -7.64 10.14
CA VAL A 119 -0.73 -7.92 8.76
C VAL A 119 -0.66 -9.43 8.60
N GLY A 120 -1.71 -10.01 8.04
CA GLY A 120 -1.75 -11.43 7.67
C GLY A 120 -0.91 -11.71 6.43
N VAL A 121 -0.33 -12.92 6.32
CA VAL A 121 0.45 -13.34 5.15
C VAL A 121 -0.40 -13.31 3.88
N GLU A 122 -1.65 -13.78 3.95
CA GLU A 122 -2.57 -13.81 2.81
C GLU A 122 -2.99 -12.41 2.35
N ALA A 123 -3.40 -11.54 3.29
CA ALA A 123 -3.75 -10.16 2.99
C ALA A 123 -2.55 -9.39 2.40
N PHE A 124 -1.35 -9.63 2.92
CA PHE A 124 -0.14 -9.06 2.35
C PHE A 124 0.16 -9.60 0.95
N ALA A 125 0.00 -10.90 0.71
CA ALA A 125 0.14 -11.50 -0.62
C ALA A 125 -0.81 -10.88 -1.65
N GLN A 126 -2.04 -10.52 -1.28
CA GLN A 126 -2.97 -9.80 -2.15
C GLN A 126 -2.45 -8.40 -2.53
N VAL A 127 -1.78 -7.70 -1.60
CA VAL A 127 -1.16 -6.40 -1.86
C VAL A 127 0.04 -6.55 -2.82
N LEU A 128 0.86 -7.58 -2.64
CA LEU A 128 1.96 -7.90 -3.56
C LEU A 128 1.44 -8.26 -4.96
N GLU A 129 0.38 -9.09 -5.02
CA GLU A 129 -0.28 -9.49 -6.26
C GLU A 129 -0.82 -8.29 -7.02
N ALA A 130 -1.52 -7.38 -6.34
CA ALA A 130 -2.07 -6.18 -6.96
C ALA A 130 -0.96 -5.29 -7.54
N ALA A 131 0.17 -5.14 -6.84
CA ALA A 131 1.32 -4.38 -7.34
C ALA A 131 1.93 -5.04 -8.58
N LEU A 132 2.07 -6.38 -8.58
CA LEU A 132 2.59 -7.13 -9.72
C LEU A 132 1.65 -7.03 -10.94
N GLN A 133 0.35 -7.28 -10.74
CA GLN A 133 -0.66 -7.20 -11.80
C GLN A 133 -0.69 -5.82 -12.45
N HIS A 134 -0.54 -4.76 -11.64
CA HIS A 134 -0.51 -3.39 -12.14
C HIS A 134 0.70 -3.15 -13.06
N GLU A 135 1.90 -3.56 -12.66
CA GLU A 135 3.10 -3.40 -13.49
C GLU A 135 3.08 -4.25 -14.76
N LEU A 136 2.51 -5.46 -14.69
CA LEU A 136 2.28 -6.30 -15.86
C LEU A 136 1.28 -5.66 -16.83
N ALA A 137 0.19 -5.07 -16.32
CA ALA A 137 -0.82 -4.40 -17.14
C ALA A 137 -0.29 -3.14 -17.84
N GLN A 138 0.72 -2.47 -17.25
CA GLN A 138 1.39 -1.32 -17.85
C GLN A 138 2.51 -1.71 -18.83
N GLY A 139 2.89 -2.99 -18.92
CA GLY A 139 4.03 -3.44 -19.70
C GLY A 139 5.38 -2.99 -19.12
N ASN A 140 5.41 -2.66 -17.83
CA ASN A 140 6.63 -2.26 -17.11
C ASN A 140 7.43 -3.47 -16.63
N LEU A 141 6.73 -4.58 -16.40
CA LEU A 141 7.29 -5.91 -16.22
C LEU A 141 6.72 -6.79 -17.33
N ASP A 142 7.57 -7.59 -17.94
CA ASP A 142 7.15 -8.61 -18.89
C ASP A 142 7.32 -9.98 -18.24
N LEU A 143 6.22 -10.72 -18.09
CA LEU A 143 6.32 -12.14 -17.78
C LEU A 143 6.70 -12.85 -19.08
N PRO A 144 7.93 -13.36 -19.21
CA PRO A 144 8.36 -13.93 -20.47
C PRO A 144 7.59 -15.22 -20.74
N PRO A 145 7.41 -15.62 -22.02
CA PRO A 145 6.87 -16.94 -22.39
C PRO A 145 7.80 -18.11 -21.99
N CYS A 146 8.77 -17.87 -21.10
CA CYS A 146 9.84 -18.77 -20.67
C CYS A 146 10.71 -19.24 -21.84
N THR A 147 11.10 -18.32 -22.72
CA THR A 147 11.95 -18.61 -23.88
C THR A 147 13.44 -18.66 -23.53
N THR A 148 13.91 -17.83 -22.59
CA THR A 148 15.29 -17.85 -22.11
C THR A 148 15.40 -17.68 -20.58
N LEU A 149 16.51 -18.16 -20.01
CA LEU A 149 16.84 -17.95 -18.60
C LEU A 149 17.13 -16.46 -18.28
N GLU A 150 17.66 -15.72 -19.25
CA GLU A 150 17.98 -14.30 -19.09
C GLU A 150 16.71 -13.46 -18.91
N GLU A 151 15.70 -13.69 -19.74
CA GLU A 151 14.38 -13.04 -19.61
C GLU A 151 13.73 -13.34 -18.25
N TRP A 152 13.83 -14.60 -17.78
CA TRP A 152 13.31 -14.98 -16.48
C TRP A 152 14.06 -14.29 -15.33
N ASN A 153 15.38 -14.20 -15.43
CA ASN A 153 16.20 -13.50 -14.43
C ASN A 153 15.93 -11.99 -14.42
N ALA A 154 15.71 -11.37 -15.58
CA ALA A 154 15.32 -9.97 -15.69
C ALA A 154 13.96 -9.71 -15.04
N PHE A 155 12.96 -10.58 -15.29
CA PHE A 155 11.67 -10.51 -14.63
C PHE A 155 11.79 -10.67 -13.11
N ARG A 156 12.55 -11.67 -12.62
CA ARG A 156 12.80 -11.88 -11.19
C ARG A 156 13.49 -10.68 -10.53
N ALA A 157 14.48 -10.08 -11.20
CA ALA A 157 15.14 -8.88 -10.73
C ALA A 157 14.14 -7.70 -10.64
N GLY A 158 13.28 -7.57 -11.64
CA GLY A 158 12.17 -6.61 -11.69
C GLY A 158 11.23 -6.72 -10.49
N ILE A 159 10.71 -7.94 -10.25
CA ILE A 159 9.86 -8.23 -9.09
C ILE A 159 10.61 -7.92 -7.80
N ASN A 160 11.81 -8.46 -7.62
CA ASN A 160 12.56 -8.28 -6.38
C ASN A 160 12.77 -6.80 -6.06
N GLN A 161 13.13 -6.00 -7.07
CA GLN A 161 13.32 -4.57 -6.90
C GLN A 161 12.01 -3.83 -6.59
N LEU A 162 10.90 -4.21 -7.23
CA LEU A 162 9.56 -3.65 -6.94
C LEU A 162 9.19 -3.93 -5.48
N MET A 163 9.29 -5.19 -5.05
CA MET A 163 8.94 -5.62 -3.70
C MET A 163 9.83 -4.97 -2.65
N TYR A 164 11.13 -4.89 -2.91
CA TYR A 164 12.07 -4.24 -2.00
C TYR A 164 11.84 -2.73 -1.92
N THR A 165 11.64 -2.07 -3.05
CA THR A 165 11.51 -0.60 -3.11
C THR A 165 10.24 -0.10 -2.42
N ARG A 166 9.11 -0.77 -2.64
CA ARG A 166 7.83 -0.38 -2.06
C ARG A 166 7.64 -0.95 -0.66
N PHE A 167 7.87 -2.24 -0.46
CA PHE A 167 7.49 -2.94 0.76
C PHE A 167 8.65 -3.31 1.68
N GLY A 168 9.91 -3.20 1.23
CA GLY A 168 11.07 -3.64 2.02
C GLY A 168 11.16 -5.15 2.16
N VAL A 169 10.66 -5.86 1.16
CA VAL A 169 10.66 -7.31 1.09
C VAL A 169 11.73 -7.78 0.12
N THR A 170 12.53 -8.75 0.55
CA THR A 170 13.48 -9.45 -0.32
C THR A 170 12.84 -10.73 -0.83
N VAL A 171 12.87 -10.92 -2.14
CA VAL A 171 12.34 -12.13 -2.79
C VAL A 171 13.49 -13.11 -2.97
N ASP A 172 13.45 -14.19 -2.20
CA ASP A 172 14.48 -15.25 -2.23
C ASP A 172 14.28 -16.15 -3.44
N ASP A 173 13.04 -16.54 -3.70
CA ASP A 173 12.69 -17.38 -4.84
C ASP A 173 11.36 -16.99 -5.48
N CYS A 174 11.29 -17.19 -6.79
CA CYS A 174 10.12 -16.95 -7.62
C CYS A 174 10.11 -18.00 -8.72
N VAL A 175 9.07 -18.82 -8.74
CA VAL A 175 8.92 -19.93 -9.69
C VAL A 175 7.49 -19.98 -10.27
N PRO A 176 7.33 -20.26 -11.57
CA PRO A 176 6.02 -20.53 -12.15
C PRO A 176 5.41 -21.79 -11.54
N VAL A 177 4.11 -21.74 -11.25
CA VAL A 177 3.36 -22.88 -10.70
C VAL A 177 1.99 -23.00 -11.37
N ASP A 178 1.52 -24.23 -11.52
CA ASP A 178 0.15 -24.53 -11.91
C ASP A 178 -0.75 -24.52 -10.66
N LEU A 179 -1.66 -23.56 -10.61
CA LEU A 179 -2.64 -23.38 -9.54
C LEU A 179 -3.99 -24.02 -9.87
N GLY A 180 -4.16 -24.65 -11.04
CA GLY A 180 -5.44 -25.20 -11.50
C GLY A 180 -6.07 -26.22 -10.56
N ALA A 181 -5.26 -26.98 -9.81
CA ALA A 181 -5.77 -27.88 -8.77
C ALA A 181 -6.37 -27.15 -7.55
N SER A 182 -5.87 -25.94 -7.27
CA SER A 182 -6.33 -25.08 -6.16
C SER A 182 -7.38 -24.05 -6.59
N ARG A 183 -7.49 -23.80 -7.91
CA ARG A 183 -8.32 -22.75 -8.49
C ARG A 183 -9.09 -23.28 -9.68
N ASP A 184 -10.38 -23.54 -9.44
CA ASP A 184 -11.32 -23.92 -10.48
C ASP A 184 -11.78 -22.69 -11.27
N TYR A 185 -11.12 -22.46 -12.41
CA TYR A 185 -11.42 -21.31 -13.27
C TYR A 185 -12.85 -21.34 -13.82
N ALA A 186 -13.39 -22.53 -14.11
CA ALA A 186 -14.76 -22.66 -14.60
C ALA A 186 -15.75 -22.18 -13.53
N ARG A 187 -15.59 -22.62 -12.28
CA ARG A 187 -16.36 -22.10 -11.14
C ARG A 187 -16.16 -20.60 -10.93
N MET A 188 -14.95 -20.08 -11.12
CA MET A 188 -14.69 -18.63 -10.99
C MET A 188 -15.44 -17.84 -12.06
N LEU A 189 -15.46 -18.31 -13.31
CA LEU A 189 -16.22 -17.68 -14.39
C LEU A 189 -17.72 -17.76 -14.15
N GLU A 190 -18.23 -18.91 -13.72
CA GLU A 190 -19.64 -19.07 -13.34
C GLU A 190 -20.02 -18.10 -12.21
N ALA A 191 -19.19 -17.94 -11.19
CA ALA A 191 -19.42 -17.01 -10.11
C ALA A 191 -19.39 -15.54 -10.58
N ARG A 192 -18.47 -15.18 -11.49
CA ARG A 192 -18.42 -13.84 -12.11
C ARG A 192 -19.67 -13.57 -12.94
N LEU A 193 -20.10 -14.53 -13.75
CA LEU A 193 -21.32 -14.42 -14.56
C LEU A 193 -22.56 -14.29 -13.67
N ALA A 194 -22.65 -15.07 -12.59
CA ALA A 194 -23.73 -14.96 -11.62
C ALA A 194 -23.75 -13.59 -10.91
N ALA A 195 -22.58 -13.07 -10.51
CA ALA A 195 -22.46 -11.75 -9.90
C ALA A 195 -22.80 -10.61 -10.88
N GLN A 196 -22.47 -10.76 -12.17
CA GLN A 196 -22.79 -9.79 -13.20
C GLN A 196 -24.29 -9.84 -13.57
N ALA A 197 -24.91 -11.01 -13.56
CA ALA A 197 -26.35 -11.18 -13.71
C ALA A 197 -27.14 -10.68 -12.48
N ALA A 198 -26.49 -10.62 -11.30
CA ALA A 198 -27.05 -10.07 -10.07
C ALA A 198 -26.93 -8.54 -9.95
N LEU A 199 -26.29 -7.85 -10.92
CA LEU A 199 -26.44 -6.40 -11.07
C LEU A 199 -27.85 -6.14 -11.61
N PRO A 200 -28.79 -5.59 -10.82
CA PRO A 200 -30.14 -5.41 -11.31
C PRO A 200 -30.16 -4.28 -12.34
N ALA A 201 -30.80 -4.55 -13.47
CA ALA A 201 -31.35 -3.54 -14.38
C ALA A 201 -32.55 -2.80 -13.73
N ALA A 202 -32.35 -2.25 -12.53
CA ALA A 202 -33.39 -1.55 -11.77
C ALA A 202 -33.17 -0.03 -11.87
N ALA A 203 -33.48 0.53 -13.04
CA ALA A 203 -34.29 1.73 -13.03
C ALA A 203 -35.73 1.27 -12.73
N LEU A 204 -36.35 1.90 -11.72
CA LEU A 204 -37.75 1.81 -11.29
C LEU A 204 -38.12 0.73 -10.25
N ALA A 205 -38.48 1.26 -9.08
CA ALA A 205 -39.28 0.73 -7.97
C ALA A 205 -38.55 0.01 -6.81
N PRO A 206 -38.75 0.47 -5.55
CA PRO A 206 -38.21 -0.16 -4.35
C PRO A 206 -39.23 -1.13 -3.72
N GLU A 207 -38.75 -2.24 -3.13
CA GLU A 207 -39.37 -3.01 -2.03
C GLU A 207 -38.35 -4.08 -1.54
N PRO A 208 -38.49 -4.61 -0.30
CA PRO A 208 -37.37 -4.74 0.64
C PRO A 208 -36.60 -6.06 0.53
N VAL A 209 -35.28 -5.98 0.71
CA VAL A 209 -34.36 -7.12 0.69
C VAL A 209 -34.18 -7.68 2.10
N SER A 210 -34.65 -8.91 2.30
CA SER A 210 -34.33 -9.76 3.44
C SER A 210 -32.92 -10.32 3.26
N GLU A 211 -32.12 -10.24 4.33
CA GLU A 211 -30.76 -10.75 4.46
C GLU A 211 -30.66 -12.26 4.24
N LEU A 212 -29.58 -12.74 3.59
CA LEU A 212 -28.63 -13.74 4.11
C LEU A 212 -27.57 -14.17 3.06
N ALA A 213 -26.32 -13.72 3.28
CA ALA A 213 -25.04 -14.46 3.22
C ALA A 213 -23.90 -13.67 2.53
N PRO A 214 -22.82 -13.27 3.27
CA PRO A 214 -21.79 -12.38 2.76
C PRO A 214 -20.54 -13.15 2.30
N GLY A 215 -20.17 -13.00 1.02
CA GLY A 215 -18.76 -12.89 0.67
C GLY A 215 -18.38 -11.44 0.95
N THR A 216 -17.60 -11.19 1.99
CA THR A 216 -17.19 -9.84 2.41
C THR A 216 -16.25 -9.22 1.37
N GLN A 217 -16.80 -8.73 0.26
CA GLN A 217 -16.34 -7.45 -0.26
C GLN A 217 -16.75 -6.43 0.81
N GLU A 218 -15.81 -6.02 1.66
CA GLU A 218 -16.05 -4.93 2.61
C GLU A 218 -16.64 -3.76 1.81
N ALA A 219 -17.86 -3.36 2.17
CA ALA A 219 -18.54 -2.26 1.52
C ALA A 219 -17.62 -1.03 1.56
N PHE A 220 -17.42 -0.37 0.41
CA PHE A 220 -16.52 0.77 0.29
C PHE A 220 -16.87 1.86 1.33
N CYS A 221 -16.04 1.99 2.36
CA CYS A 221 -16.19 3.02 3.39
C CYS A 221 -15.37 4.25 2.97
N ALA A 222 -16.05 5.27 2.45
CA ALA A 222 -15.40 6.47 1.92
C ALA A 222 -14.44 7.12 2.94
N ALA A 223 -14.83 7.20 4.22
CA ALA A 223 -14.01 7.79 5.27
C ALA A 223 -12.72 7.02 5.53
N ARG A 224 -12.81 5.68 5.64
CA ARG A 224 -11.65 4.80 5.87
C ARG A 224 -10.69 4.84 4.69
N GLU A 225 -11.21 4.71 3.48
CA GLU A 225 -10.42 4.71 2.25
C GLU A 225 -9.73 6.06 2.00
N ASP A 226 -10.43 7.18 2.23
CA ASP A 226 -9.85 8.52 2.13
C ASP A 226 -8.73 8.73 3.16
N ALA A 227 -8.99 8.39 4.43
CA ALA A 227 -8.01 8.53 5.49
C ALA A 227 -6.77 7.67 5.24
N ARG A 228 -6.95 6.42 4.81
CA ARG A 228 -5.85 5.52 4.43
C ARG A 228 -5.04 6.10 3.27
N ALA A 229 -5.70 6.51 2.19
CA ALA A 229 -5.02 7.07 1.02
C ALA A 229 -4.24 8.36 1.35
N LEU A 230 -4.83 9.29 2.11
CA LEU A 230 -4.15 10.51 2.53
C LEU A 230 -2.98 10.23 3.47
N ARG A 231 -3.13 9.27 4.40
CA ARG A 231 -2.03 8.85 5.28
C ARG A 231 -0.86 8.28 4.48
N ARG A 232 -1.14 7.45 3.47
CA ARG A 232 -0.12 6.95 2.53
C ARG A 232 0.58 8.08 1.80
N LEU A 233 -0.18 8.98 1.16
CA LEU A 233 0.40 10.13 0.47
C LEU A 233 1.25 10.99 1.39
N PHE A 234 0.81 11.25 2.61
CA PHE A 234 1.54 12.06 3.58
C PHE A 234 2.87 11.44 4.01
N LEU A 235 2.91 10.12 4.24
CA LEU A 235 4.10 9.43 4.74
C LEU A 235 5.07 8.99 3.62
N GLU A 236 4.52 8.51 2.52
CA GLU A 236 5.29 7.87 1.45
C GLU A 236 5.81 8.87 0.42
N LEU A 237 5.06 9.94 0.10
CA LEU A 237 5.47 10.89 -0.94
C LEU A 237 6.82 11.56 -0.63
N PRO A 238 7.10 12.06 0.60
CA PRO A 238 8.42 12.59 0.93
C PRO A 238 9.54 11.53 0.76
N CYS A 239 9.22 10.27 1.03
CA CYS A 239 10.16 9.16 0.87
C CYS A 239 10.45 8.86 -0.61
N VAL A 240 9.43 8.91 -1.48
CA VAL A 240 9.60 8.81 -2.95
C VAL A 240 10.48 9.94 -3.45
N MET A 241 10.20 11.18 -3.03
CA MET A 241 10.97 12.35 -3.45
C MET A 241 12.44 12.27 -3.01
N CYS A 242 12.69 11.83 -1.78
CA CYS A 242 14.04 11.58 -1.28
C CYS A 242 14.74 10.52 -2.12
N ALA A 243 14.07 9.39 -2.38
CA ALA A 243 14.66 8.32 -3.16
C ALA A 243 14.89 8.69 -4.64
N LEU A 244 14.02 9.49 -5.24
CA LEU A 244 14.19 10.01 -6.59
C LEU A 244 15.44 10.90 -6.70
N ARG A 245 15.66 11.79 -5.71
CA ARG A 245 16.88 12.63 -5.61
C ARG A 245 18.16 11.79 -5.52
N MET A 246 18.08 10.62 -4.89
CA MET A 246 19.24 9.73 -4.71
C MET A 246 19.46 8.78 -5.88
N ALA A 247 18.40 8.37 -6.58
CA ALA A 247 18.46 7.37 -7.64
C ALA A 247 18.85 7.97 -9.00
N VAL A 248 18.49 9.23 -9.26
CA VAL A 248 18.72 9.88 -10.56
C VAL A 248 19.99 10.73 -10.50
N THR A 249 20.98 10.40 -11.33
CA THR A 249 22.16 11.24 -11.55
C THR A 249 22.01 11.96 -12.90
N PRO A 250 21.65 13.25 -12.94
CA PRO A 250 21.43 13.95 -14.20
C PRO A 250 22.74 14.16 -14.95
N GLU A 251 22.82 13.68 -16.19
CA GLU A 251 24.03 13.74 -17.02
C GLU A 251 24.21 15.09 -17.73
N GLY A 252 23.19 15.95 -17.69
CA GLY A 252 23.22 17.26 -18.33
C GLY A 252 22.21 18.26 -17.77
N GLN A 253 22.35 19.51 -18.19
CA GLN A 253 21.53 20.63 -17.68
C GLN A 253 20.04 20.46 -17.94
N ALA A 254 19.66 19.87 -19.08
CA ALA A 254 18.25 19.64 -19.43
C ALA A 254 17.58 18.65 -18.47
N GLN A 255 18.21 17.49 -18.24
CA GLN A 255 17.73 16.48 -17.28
C GLN A 255 17.71 17.03 -15.85
N PHE A 256 18.72 17.82 -15.47
CA PHE A 256 18.73 18.47 -14.15
C PHE A 256 17.52 19.40 -13.97
N ARG A 257 17.19 20.22 -14.97
CA ARG A 257 16.00 21.10 -14.92
C ARG A 257 14.70 20.30 -14.88
N GLN A 258 14.60 19.23 -15.65
CA GLN A 258 13.44 18.35 -15.65
C GLN A 258 13.23 17.69 -14.27
N LEU A 259 14.31 17.17 -13.67
CA LEU A 259 14.27 16.61 -12.31
C LEU A 259 13.88 17.66 -11.26
N GLN A 260 14.43 18.89 -11.35
CA GLN A 260 14.04 19.98 -10.46
C GLN A 260 12.56 20.33 -10.58
N GLU A 261 12.03 20.38 -11.79
CA GLU A 261 10.62 20.68 -12.03
C GLU A 261 9.70 19.57 -11.49
N LEU A 262 10.05 18.31 -11.70
CA LEU A 262 9.33 17.17 -11.12
C LEU A 262 9.31 17.25 -9.59
N LEU A 263 10.47 17.48 -8.96
CA LEU A 263 10.56 17.59 -7.50
C LEU A 263 9.75 18.78 -6.96
N ARG A 264 9.80 19.93 -7.65
CA ARG A 264 9.02 21.13 -7.28
C ARG A 264 7.51 20.85 -7.33
N ARG A 265 7.05 20.16 -8.37
CA ARG A 265 5.63 19.77 -8.52
C ARG A 265 5.20 18.78 -7.44
N LEU A 266 6.04 17.78 -7.15
CA LEU A 266 5.81 16.85 -6.05
C LEU A 266 5.77 17.55 -4.68
N ASP A 267 6.62 18.57 -4.44
CA ASP A 267 6.59 19.36 -3.21
C ASP A 267 5.23 20.09 -3.05
N LEU A 268 4.66 20.62 -4.15
CA LEU A 268 3.33 21.24 -4.14
C LEU A 268 2.22 20.23 -3.85
N VAL A 269 2.30 19.02 -4.43
CA VAL A 269 1.36 17.93 -4.10
C VAL A 269 1.47 17.57 -2.62
N SER A 270 2.68 17.42 -2.08
CA SER A 270 2.91 17.12 -0.67
C SER A 270 2.31 18.18 0.25
N LEU A 271 2.44 19.46 -0.10
CA LEU A 271 1.81 20.57 0.64
C LEU A 271 0.28 20.53 0.54
N SER A 272 -0.27 20.19 -0.63
CA SER A 272 -1.72 20.01 -0.80
C SER A 272 -2.26 18.88 0.06
N VAL A 273 -1.55 17.75 0.15
CA VAL A 273 -1.93 16.62 1.02
C VAL A 273 -1.85 17.00 2.50
N GLY A 274 -0.80 17.72 2.92
CA GLY A 274 -0.65 18.15 4.32
C GLY A 274 -1.69 19.17 4.79
N THR A 275 -2.38 19.83 3.86
CA THR A 275 -3.41 20.85 4.16
C THR A 275 -4.80 20.44 3.68
N MET A 276 -5.00 19.13 3.47
CA MET A 276 -6.20 18.61 2.85
C MET A 276 -7.42 18.76 3.78
N PRO A 277 -8.58 19.28 3.30
CA PRO A 277 -9.75 19.45 4.16
C PRO A 277 -10.35 18.10 4.58
N ALA A 278 -10.95 18.10 5.77
CA ALA A 278 -11.70 16.97 6.31
C ALA A 278 -12.75 16.50 5.30
N LEU A 279 -12.92 15.18 5.17
CA LEU A 279 -13.81 14.59 4.18
C LEU A 279 -15.25 15.04 4.38
N GLU A 280 -15.70 15.09 5.64
CA GLU A 280 -17.08 15.33 6.04
C GLU A 280 -17.50 16.79 5.93
N LEU A 281 -16.59 17.72 5.67
CA LEU A 281 -16.85 19.16 5.76
C LEU A 281 -16.65 19.86 4.41
N SER A 282 -17.62 20.69 4.04
CA SER A 282 -17.52 21.65 2.92
C SER A 282 -16.97 23.00 3.37
N ALA A 283 -17.29 23.39 4.61
CA ALA A 283 -16.82 24.57 5.33
C ALA A 283 -16.86 24.27 6.85
N PRO A 284 -16.32 25.12 7.74
CA PRO A 284 -16.42 24.90 9.18
C PRO A 284 -17.89 24.69 9.61
N ASN A 285 -18.16 23.55 10.26
CA ASN A 285 -19.51 23.12 10.70
C ASN A 285 -20.56 22.90 9.59
N THR A 286 -20.17 22.91 8.31
CA THR A 286 -21.09 22.60 7.21
C THR A 286 -20.79 21.19 6.68
N PRO A 287 -21.71 20.23 6.84
CA PRO A 287 -21.49 18.87 6.39
C PRO A 287 -21.46 18.81 4.85
N LEU A 288 -20.63 17.91 4.32
CA LEU A 288 -20.56 17.61 2.90
C LEU A 288 -21.51 16.44 2.57
N PRO A 289 -22.30 16.51 1.48
CA PRO A 289 -23.16 15.40 1.07
C PRO A 289 -22.39 14.10 0.83
N ALA A 290 -23.00 12.94 1.14
CA ALA A 290 -22.35 11.63 1.03
C ALA A 290 -21.80 11.31 -0.37
N GLY A 291 -22.49 11.74 -1.44
CA GLY A 291 -22.01 11.58 -2.82
C GLY A 291 -20.71 12.34 -3.09
N GLU A 292 -20.58 13.53 -2.54
CA GLU A 292 -19.37 14.36 -2.63
C GLU A 292 -18.23 13.78 -1.78
N GLN A 293 -18.52 13.25 -0.59
CA GLN A 293 -17.56 12.50 0.22
C GLN A 293 -17.03 11.28 -0.53
N MET A 294 -17.92 10.51 -1.17
CA MET A 294 -17.53 9.35 -1.97
C MET A 294 -16.66 9.74 -3.17
N ARG A 295 -17.00 10.84 -3.85
CA ARG A 295 -16.17 11.37 -4.95
C ARG A 295 -14.77 11.72 -4.46
N ARG A 296 -14.67 12.49 -3.36
CA ARG A 296 -13.38 12.87 -2.76
C ARG A 296 -12.57 11.64 -2.38
N ALA A 297 -13.18 10.65 -1.72
CA ALA A 297 -12.51 9.41 -1.36
C ALA A 297 -11.97 8.64 -2.57
N ARG A 298 -12.71 8.61 -3.69
CA ARG A 298 -12.25 8.00 -4.94
C ARG A 298 -11.03 8.71 -5.53
N HIS A 299 -11.00 10.04 -5.50
CA HIS A 299 -9.83 10.82 -5.94
C HIS A 299 -8.61 10.55 -5.04
N SER A 300 -8.79 10.49 -3.72
CA SER A 300 -7.71 10.10 -2.80
C SER A 300 -7.15 8.71 -3.13
N ARG A 301 -8.04 7.74 -3.37
CA ARG A 301 -7.64 6.38 -3.76
C ARG A 301 -6.86 6.37 -5.08
N ARG A 302 -7.29 7.13 -6.09
CA ARG A 302 -6.56 7.24 -7.38
C ARG A 302 -5.21 7.93 -7.22
N ALA A 303 -5.11 8.96 -6.39
CA ALA A 303 -3.82 9.56 -6.04
C ALA A 303 -2.89 8.54 -5.36
N ALA A 304 -3.40 7.67 -4.48
CA ALA A 304 -2.61 6.59 -3.90
C ALA A 304 -2.15 5.55 -4.96
N LEU A 305 -2.95 5.27 -5.99
CA LEU A 305 -2.51 4.44 -7.12
C LEU A 305 -1.39 5.10 -7.93
N ALA A 306 -1.46 6.41 -8.17
CA ALA A 306 -0.37 7.14 -8.82
C ALA A 306 0.90 7.17 -7.94
N LEU A 307 0.76 7.16 -6.62
CA LEU A 307 1.89 6.96 -5.71
C LEU A 307 2.50 5.55 -5.83
N ASP A 308 1.67 4.51 -6.01
CA ASP A 308 2.14 3.15 -6.28
C ASP A 308 2.93 3.09 -7.60
N GLU A 309 2.46 3.76 -8.65
CA GLU A 309 3.21 3.94 -9.91
C GLU A 309 4.53 4.66 -9.69
N ALA A 310 4.57 5.68 -8.83
CA ALA A 310 5.81 6.40 -8.50
C ALA A 310 6.85 5.49 -7.83
N TRP A 311 6.42 4.60 -6.93
CA TRP A 311 7.28 3.59 -6.31
C TRP A 311 7.80 2.58 -7.34
N ALA A 312 6.96 2.15 -8.27
CA ALA A 312 7.34 1.22 -9.31
C ALA A 312 8.31 1.85 -10.35
N LEU A 313 8.07 3.10 -10.73
CA LEU A 313 9.00 3.87 -11.55
C LEU A 313 10.38 3.95 -10.87
N LEU A 314 10.43 4.25 -9.57
CA LEU A 314 11.68 4.28 -8.82
C LEU A 314 12.40 2.91 -8.81
N ALA A 315 11.64 1.82 -8.73
CA ALA A 315 12.21 0.47 -8.83
C ALA A 315 12.86 0.23 -10.21
N ARG A 316 12.25 0.73 -11.29
CA ARG A 316 12.83 0.67 -12.65
C ARG A 316 14.05 1.56 -12.81
N ILE A 317 14.02 2.79 -12.28
CA ILE A 317 15.18 3.70 -12.29
C ILE A 317 16.38 3.06 -11.59
N LYS A 318 16.18 2.38 -10.46
CA LYS A 318 17.26 1.70 -9.71
C LYS A 318 17.84 0.49 -10.44
N GLN A 319 17.07 -0.14 -11.31
CA GLN A 319 17.54 -1.26 -12.15
C GLN A 319 18.23 -0.79 -13.43
N ALA A 320 17.86 0.39 -13.94
CA ALA A 320 18.49 0.94 -15.13
C ALA A 320 20.00 1.12 -14.88
N THR A 321 20.82 0.40 -15.65
CA THR A 321 22.28 0.53 -15.61
C THR A 321 22.70 1.75 -16.43
N GLY A 322 23.25 2.77 -15.78
CA GLY A 322 23.79 3.97 -16.45
C GLY A 322 22.80 5.13 -16.51
N ALA A 323 22.79 5.86 -17.62
CA ALA A 323 21.94 7.03 -17.84
C ALA A 323 20.46 6.68 -17.69
N THR A 324 19.70 7.49 -16.94
CA THR A 324 18.24 7.30 -16.86
C THR A 324 17.60 7.56 -18.23
N PRO A 325 16.88 6.57 -18.82
CA PRO A 325 16.23 6.74 -20.11
C PRO A 325 15.21 7.88 -20.11
N ALA A 326 15.14 8.65 -21.21
CA ALA A 326 14.18 9.75 -21.38
C ALA A 326 12.72 9.31 -21.16
N ALA A 327 12.35 8.10 -21.62
CA ALA A 327 11.02 7.54 -21.44
C ALA A 327 10.60 7.43 -19.96
N LEU A 328 11.54 7.17 -19.04
CA LEU A 328 11.23 7.13 -17.60
C LEU A 328 10.92 8.53 -17.04
N PHE A 329 11.47 9.59 -17.63
CA PHE A 329 11.13 10.96 -17.25
C PHE A 329 9.78 11.40 -17.81
N ASP A 330 9.43 11.00 -19.03
CA ASP A 330 8.10 11.24 -19.59
C ASP A 330 7.02 10.52 -18.75
N GLU A 331 7.33 9.31 -18.28
CA GLU A 331 6.44 8.59 -17.37
C GLU A 331 6.39 9.23 -15.98
N ALA A 332 7.51 9.72 -15.46
CA ALA A 332 7.52 10.51 -14.22
C ALA A 332 6.58 11.72 -14.34
N ASP A 333 6.63 12.43 -15.47
CA ASP A 333 5.78 13.58 -15.75
C ASP A 333 4.28 13.20 -15.78
N ARG A 334 3.94 12.08 -16.41
CA ARG A 334 2.58 11.50 -16.40
C ARG A 334 2.11 11.20 -14.97
N ILE A 335 2.93 10.52 -14.18
CA ILE A 335 2.61 10.15 -12.80
C ILE A 335 2.40 11.38 -11.92
N VAL A 336 3.28 12.39 -12.02
CA VAL A 336 3.14 13.65 -11.28
C VAL A 336 1.87 14.39 -11.69
N SER A 337 1.58 14.43 -12.99
CA SER A 337 0.34 15.05 -13.51
C SER A 337 -0.92 14.37 -12.97
N ASN A 338 -0.91 13.04 -12.87
CA ASN A 338 -2.01 12.28 -12.25
C ASN A 338 -2.16 12.59 -10.76
N LEU A 339 -1.05 12.67 -10.02
CA LEU A 339 -1.07 13.05 -8.60
C LEU A 339 -1.65 14.46 -8.40
N GLU A 340 -1.22 15.44 -9.21
CA GLU A 340 -1.73 16.81 -9.19
C GLU A 340 -3.23 16.87 -9.50
N LEU A 341 -3.66 16.17 -10.55
CA LEU A 341 -5.05 16.11 -10.98
C LEU A 341 -5.93 15.54 -9.87
N GLU A 342 -5.57 14.39 -9.31
CA GLU A 342 -6.39 13.69 -8.32
C GLU A 342 -6.38 14.42 -6.96
N ALA A 343 -5.23 14.97 -6.53
CA ALA A 343 -5.16 15.80 -5.32
C ALA A 343 -5.98 17.11 -5.47
N GLY A 344 -5.92 17.73 -6.65
CA GLY A 344 -6.71 18.91 -6.99
C GLY A 344 -8.21 18.62 -7.03
N ALA A 345 -8.62 17.53 -7.69
CA ALA A 345 -10.02 17.10 -7.83
C ALA A 345 -10.64 16.71 -6.48
N ARG A 346 -9.87 16.11 -5.57
CA ARG A 346 -10.31 15.90 -4.18
C ARG A 346 -10.63 17.22 -3.47
N ARG A 347 -9.77 18.23 -3.64
CA ARG A 347 -9.92 19.54 -2.97
C ARG A 347 -11.06 20.38 -3.55
N ALA A 348 -11.31 20.27 -4.86
CA ALA A 348 -12.31 21.06 -5.55
C ALA A 348 -13.70 20.94 -4.90
N LEU A 349 -14.35 22.08 -4.69
CA LEU A 349 -15.78 22.15 -4.42
C LEU A 349 -16.50 22.16 -5.77
N ARG A 350 -17.43 21.22 -5.99
CA ARG A 350 -18.33 21.34 -7.13
C ARG A 350 -19.27 22.49 -6.84
N ALA A 351 -19.36 23.47 -7.74
CA ALA A 351 -20.46 24.43 -7.67
C ALA A 351 -21.77 23.64 -7.74
N PRO A 352 -22.80 23.96 -6.92
CA PRO A 352 -24.11 23.40 -7.14
C PRO A 352 -24.51 23.73 -8.57
N GLU A 353 -24.93 22.73 -9.34
CA GLU A 353 -25.63 22.96 -10.59
C GLU A 353 -26.84 23.83 -10.20
N LEU A 354 -26.80 25.11 -10.60
CA LEU A 354 -27.98 25.95 -10.52
C LEU A 354 -28.97 25.27 -11.46
N ASP A 355 -29.98 24.62 -10.89
CA ASP A 355 -31.18 24.26 -11.62
C ASP A 355 -31.58 25.51 -12.40
N GLU A 356 -31.43 25.46 -13.72
CA GLU A 356 -32.07 26.40 -14.63
C GLU A 356 -33.56 26.25 -14.37
N VAL A 357 -34.06 27.07 -13.44
CA VAL A 357 -35.48 27.32 -13.27
C VAL A 357 -35.91 27.93 -14.59
N ALA A 358 -36.49 27.09 -15.43
CA ALA A 358 -37.23 27.46 -16.62
C ALA A 358 -38.17 28.63 -16.24
N ALA A 359 -37.97 29.76 -16.89
CA ALA A 359 -38.90 30.87 -16.95
C ALA A 359 -39.46 30.97 -18.38
#